data_AF-A0A923D5K1-F1
#
_entry.id   AF-A0A923D5K1-F1
#
_cell.length_a   1.000
_cell.length_b   1.000
_cell.length_c   1.000
_cell.angle_alpha   90.00
_cell.angle_beta   90.00
_cell.angle_gamma   90.00
#
_symmetry.space_group_name_H-M   'P 1'
#
loop_
_entity.id
_entity.type
_entity.pdbx_description
1 polymer ?
#
loop_
_entity_poly.entity_id
_entity_poly.type
_entity_poly.pdbx_seq_one_letter_code
_entity_poly.pdbx_strand_id
1 'polypeptide(L)' 'GRGEKVDYSSLKRDLLGRDRQDRERAVAPLKVPERAIIVDSTRLSIDAVVKAMLAAIREQR' A
#
# COMPACT_ATOMS: atom_id res chain seq x y z
N GLY A 1 23.62 8.05 1.37
CA GLY A 1 22.83 6.81 1.51
C GLY A 1 23.66 5.66 0.99
N ARG A 2 23.67 4.51 1.66
CA ARG A 2 24.38 3.32 1.16
C ARG A 2 23.56 2.75 0.01
N GLY A 3 24.03 2.94 -1.22
CA GLY A 3 23.45 2.33 -2.41
C GLY A 3 23.77 0.84 -2.40
N GLU A 4 22.95 0.05 -1.71
CA GLU A 4 23.10 -1.40 -1.67
C GLU A 4 22.54 -2.01 -2.97
N LYS A 5 23.32 -2.91 -3.58
CA LYS A 5 22.83 -3.71 -4.71
C LYS A 5 21.87 -4.75 -4.16
N VAL A 6 20.59 -4.60 -4.48
CA VAL A 6 19.53 -5.55 -4.09
C VAL A 6 19.06 -6.30 -5.33
N ASP A 7 18.99 -7.63 -5.21
CA ASP A 7 18.38 -8.48 -6.23
C ASP A 7 16.85 -8.34 -6.22
N TYR A 8 16.26 -8.16 -7.40
CA TYR A 8 14.81 -7.97 -7.54
C TYR A 8 14.01 -9.16 -6.99
N SER A 9 14.49 -10.39 -7.22
CA SER A 9 13.76 -11.58 -6.78
C SER A 9 13.76 -11.69 -5.26
N SER A 10 14.89 -11.36 -4.61
CA SER A 10 14.96 -11.27 -3.15
C SER A 10 14.05 -10.19 -2.60
N LEU A 11 14.11 -8.97 -3.14
CA LEU A 11 13.25 -7.87 -2.71
C LEU A 11 11.77 -8.23 -2.83
N LYS A 12 11.37 -8.85 -3.94
CA LYS A 12 9.99 -9.29 -4.15
C LYS A 12 9.56 -10.35 -3.13
N ARG A 13 10.41 -11.34 -2.84
CA ARG A 13 10.10 -12.35 -1.80
C ARG A 13 9.93 -11.72 -0.44
N ASP A 14 10.81 -10.78 -0.09
CA ASP A 14 10.78 -10.11 1.21
C ASP A 14 9.50 -9.27 1.37
N LEU A 15 9.10 -8.53 0.33
CA LEU A 15 7.85 -7.78 0.31
C LEU A 15 6.63 -8.69 0.48
N LEU A 16 6.55 -9.78 -0.30
CA LEU A 16 5.45 -10.74 -0.19
C LEU A 16 5.38 -11.41 1.19
N GLY A 17 6.54 -11.71 1.79
CA GLY A 17 6.62 -12.26 3.13
C GLY A 17 6.06 -11.31 4.19
N ARG A 18 6.39 -10.02 4.09
CA ARG A 18 5.85 -8.96 4.98
C ARG A 18 4.36 -8.80 4.80
N ASP A 19 3.89 -8.69 3.55
CA ASP A 19 2.46 -8.55 3.25
C ASP A 19 1.65 -9.73 3.82
N ARG A 20 2.17 -10.96 3.70
CA ARG A 20 1.54 -12.15 4.27
C ARG A 20 1.47 -12.06 5.79
N GLN A 21 2.59 -11.76 6.44
CA GLN A 21 2.68 -11.65 7.89
C GLN A 21 1.71 -10.59 8.44
N ASP A 22 1.64 -9.43 7.80
CA ASP A 22 0.77 -8.33 8.23
C ASP A 22 -0.72 -8.66 8.05
N ARG A 23 -1.07 -9.42 7.00
CA ARG A 23 -2.46 -9.86 6.76
C ARG A 23 -2.90 -10.98 7.70
N GLU A 24 -1.98 -11.86 8.11
CA GLU A 24 -2.27 -13.04 8.93
C GLU A 24 -2.06 -12.83 10.44
N ARG A 25 -1.50 -11.69 10.88
CA ARG A 25 -1.22 -11.46 12.31
C ARG A 25 -2.49 -11.56 13.16
N ALA A 26 -2.37 -12.22 14.32
CA ALA A 26 -3.50 -12.48 15.22
C ALA A 26 -4.10 -11.19 15.81
N VAL A 27 -3.27 -10.17 16.04
CA VAL A 27 -3.68 -8.89 16.63
C VAL A 27 -3.65 -7.79 15.57
N ALA A 28 -4.80 -7.12 15.37
CA ALA A 28 -4.99 -6.03 14.42
C ALA A 28 -4.57 -6.35 12.96
N PRO A 29 -5.00 -7.47 12.35
CA PRO A 29 -4.57 -7.86 10.99
C PRO A 29 -4.77 -6.75 9.96
N LEU A 30 -3.87 -6.66 8.97
CA LEU A 30 -4.01 -5.74 7.86
C LEU A 30 -5.18 -6.16 6.97
N LYS A 31 -6.34 -5.51 7.16
CA LYS A 31 -7.57 -5.72 6.41
C LYS A 31 -8.14 -4.37 6.01
N VAL A 32 -8.74 -4.31 4.83
CA VAL A 32 -9.46 -3.11 4.37
C VAL A 32 -10.76 -2.98 5.19
N PRO A 33 -10.99 -1.86 5.89
CA PRO A 33 -12.25 -1.60 6.60
C PRO A 33 -13.44 -1.54 5.64
N GLU A 34 -14.63 -1.89 6.11
CA GLU A 34 -15.86 -1.93 5.30
C GLU A 34 -16.18 -0.60 4.60
N ARG A 35 -15.89 0.52 5.25
CA ARG A 35 -16.15 1.88 4.73
C ARG A 35 -14.92 2.57 4.16
N ALA A 36 -13.84 1.83 3.94
CA ALA A 36 -12.62 2.42 3.38
C ALA A 36 -12.77 2.60 1.87
N ILE A 37 -12.23 3.72 1.37
CA ILE A 37 -12.06 3.94 -0.06
C ILE A 37 -10.73 3.35 -0.48
N ILE A 38 -10.74 2.50 -1.51
CA ILE A 38 -9.53 1.88 -2.06
C ILE A 38 -8.98 2.79 -3.16
N VAL A 39 -7.75 3.25 -2.99
CA VAL A 39 -7.00 3.98 -4.01
C VAL A 39 -5.88 3.08 -4.52
N ASP A 40 -6.05 2.50 -5.71
CA ASP A 40 -5.00 1.73 -6.38
C ASP A 40 -4.01 2.69 -7.07
N SER A 41 -2.78 2.73 -6.56
CA SER A 41 -1.72 3.60 -7.05
C SER A 41 -0.78 2.92 -8.06
N THR A 42 -1.02 1.67 -8.47
CA THR A 42 -0.11 0.86 -9.31
C THR A 42 0.38 1.60 -10.56
N ARG A 43 -0.45 2.49 -11.12
CA ARG A 43 -0.15 3.26 -12.35
C ARG A 43 -0.30 4.77 -12.18
N LEU A 44 -0.33 5.27 -10.94
CA LEU A 44 -0.52 6.68 -10.66
C LEU A 44 0.80 7.36 -10.30
N SER A 45 0.97 8.60 -10.76
CA SER A 45 1.99 9.47 -10.18
C SER A 45 1.61 9.85 -8.75
N ILE A 46 2.59 10.31 -7.97
CA ILE A 46 2.36 10.76 -6.59
C ILE A 46 1.27 11.85 -6.55
N ASP A 47 1.34 12.85 -7.44
CA ASP A 47 0.34 13.92 -7.51
C ASP A 47 -1.06 13.40 -7.84
N ALA A 48 -1.16 12.39 -8.72
CA ALA A 48 -2.43 11.77 -9.07
C ALA A 48 -3.04 10.99 -7.89
N VAL A 49 -2.22 10.30 -7.09
CA VAL A 49 -2.67 9.64 -5.85
C VAL A 49 -3.23 10.68 -4.88
N VAL A 50 -2.49 11.76 -4.63
CA VAL A 50 -2.91 12.83 -3.71
C VAL A 50 -4.22 13.46 -4.18
N LYS A 51 -4.36 13.72 -5.48
CA LYS A 51 -5.59 14.25 -6.07
C LYS A 51 -6.77 13.29 -5.88
N ALA A 52 -6.58 11.99 -6.07
CA ALA A 52 -7.61 10.98 -5.86
C ALA A 52 -8.06 10.94 -4.38
N MET A 53 -7.12 11.01 -3.44
CA MET A 53 -7.43 11.07 -2.01
C MET A 53 -8.24 12.33 -1.65
N LEU A 54 -7.86 13.50 -2.17
CA LEU A 54 -8.58 14.75 -1.91
C LEU A 54 -9.98 14.77 -2.51
N ALA A 55 -10.17 14.17 -3.68
CA ALA A 55 -11.50 14.02 -4.29
C ALA A 55 -12.40 13.11 -3.44
N ALA A 56 -11.89 11.94 -3.03
CA ALA A 56 -12.58 11.00 -2.17
C ALA A 56 -13.04 11.61 -0.83
N ILE A 57 -12.23 12.50 -0.24
CA ILE A 57 -12.60 13.23 0.99
C ILE A 57 -13.72 14.24 0.75
N ARG A 58 -13.74 14.91 -0.41
CA ARG A 58 -14.75 15.91 -0.75
C ARG A 58 -16.13 15.28 -1.00
N GLU A 59 -16.16 14.11 -1.61
CA GLU A 59 -17.41 13.38 -1.92
C GLU A 59 -18.11 12.79 -0.68
N GLN A 60 -17.40 12.70 0.45
CA GLN A 60 -17.97 12.27 1.74
C GLN A 60 -18.63 13.41 2.54
N ARG A 61 -18.59 14.65 2.04
CA ARG A 61 -19.31 15.80 2.63
C ARG A 61 -20.70 15.92 2.03
#